data_AF-K9WT37-F1
#
_entry.id   AF-K9WT37-F1
#
_cell.length_a   1.000
_cell.length_b   1.000
_cell.length_c   1.000
_cell.angle_alpha   90.00
_cell.angle_beta   90.00
_cell.angle_gamma   90.00
#
_symmetry.space_group_name_H-M   'P 1'
#
loop_
_entity.id
_entity.type
_entity.pdbx_description
1 polymer ?
#
loop_
_entity_poly.entity_id
_entity_poly.type
_entity_poly.pdbx_seq_one_letter_code
_entity_poly.pdbx_strand_id
1 'polypeptide(L)'
;MTSKEQLIREIEQAPDNLIEELLDFLLFAKARRNQQNTASDSVIELTVESREQQLQPKSKPIWEIFSDFTNELPEEVITQLPTDGAVQIDHYIYGKPKQES
;
A
#
# COMPACT_ATOMS: atom_id res chain seq x y z
N MET A 1 -34.64 8.87 11.67
CA MET A 1 -33.77 7.70 11.39
C MET A 1 -32.34 8.10 11.64
N THR A 2 -31.60 7.27 12.36
CA THR A 2 -30.16 7.42 12.53
C THR A 2 -29.44 6.72 11.37
N SER A 3 -28.22 7.16 11.02
CA SER A 3 -27.42 6.53 9.96
C SER A 3 -27.18 5.04 10.22
N LYS A 4 -27.15 4.63 11.50
CA LYS A 4 -27.02 3.23 11.92
C LYS A 4 -28.24 2.39 11.55
N GLU A 5 -29.44 2.90 11.83
CA GLU A 5 -30.69 2.18 11.53
C GLU A 5 -30.88 2.02 10.02
N GLN A 6 -30.52 3.04 9.23
CA GLN A 6 -30.59 2.95 7.78
C GLN A 6 -29.60 1.91 7.24
N LEU A 7 -28.36 1.90 7.75
CA LEU A 7 -27.35 0.93 7.33
C LEU A 7 -27.79 -0.53 7.59
N ILE A 8 -28.40 -0.80 8.74
CA ILE A 8 -28.91 -2.15 9.07
C ILE A 8 -29.95 -2.60 8.05
N ARG A 9 -30.90 -1.72 7.69
CA ARG A 9 -31.95 -2.05 6.72
C ARG A 9 -31.41 -2.32 5.31
N GLU A 10 -30.40 -1.56 4.89
CA GLU A 10 -29.77 -1.76 3.57
C GLU A 10 -28.93 -3.04 3.52
N ILE A 11 -28.24 -3.41 4.61
CA ILE A 11 -27.48 -4.67 4.69
C ILE A 11 -28.40 -5.89 4.58
N GLU A 12 -29.60 -5.86 5.18
CA GLU A 12 -30.55 -6.98 5.11
C GLU A 12 -31.06 -7.28 3.68
N GLN A 13 -31.03 -6.29 2.79
CA GLN A 13 -31.51 -6.40 1.41
C GLN A 13 -30.38 -6.45 0.38
N ALA A 14 -29.13 -6.27 0.81
CA ALA A 14 -27.97 -6.25 -0.06
C ALA A 14 -27.52 -7.67 -0.45
N PRO A 15 -27.00 -7.86 -1.67
CA PRO A 15 -26.37 -9.10 -2.09
C PRO A 15 -25.01 -9.30 -1.40
N ASP A 16 -24.63 -10.56 -1.17
CA ASP A 16 -23.43 -10.94 -0.41
C ASP A 16 -22.15 -10.25 -0.91
N ASN A 17 -21.99 -10.05 -2.21
CA ASN A 17 -20.81 -9.39 -2.79
C ASN A 17 -20.64 -7.93 -2.33
N LEU A 18 -21.74 -7.21 -2.11
CA LEU A 18 -21.71 -5.83 -1.60
C LEU A 18 -21.51 -5.80 -0.08
N ILE A 19 -21.95 -6.84 0.63
CA ILE A 19 -21.72 -6.97 2.06
C ILE A 19 -20.23 -7.16 2.35
N GLU A 20 -19.55 -8.00 1.57
CA GLU A 20 -18.09 -8.21 1.69
C GLU A 20 -17.31 -6.91 1.43
N GLU A 21 -17.64 -6.17 0.37
CA GLU A 21 -16.96 -4.89 0.05
C GLU A 21 -17.19 -3.84 1.15
N LEU A 22 -18.43 -3.75 1.67
CA LEU A 22 -18.76 -2.83 2.75
C LEU A 22 -18.08 -3.24 4.07
N LEU A 23 -17.96 -4.54 4.34
CA LEU A 23 -17.24 -5.07 5.49
C LEU A 23 -15.76 -4.69 5.42
N ASP A 24 -15.12 -4.94 4.28
CA ASP A 24 -13.72 -4.57 4.03
C ASP A 24 -13.51 -3.06 4.20
N PHE A 25 -14.41 -2.25 3.65
CA PHE A 25 -14.37 -0.80 3.81
C PHE A 25 -14.49 -0.37 5.29
N LEU A 26 -15.40 -0.99 6.05
CA LEU A 26 -15.58 -0.68 7.48
C LEU A 26 -14.37 -1.12 8.31
N LEU A 27 -13.79 -2.29 8.03
CA LEU A 27 -12.57 -2.78 8.67
C LEU A 27 -11.40 -1.83 8.41
N PHE A 28 -11.22 -1.41 7.15
CA PHE A 28 -10.23 -0.42 6.77
C PHE A 28 -10.45 0.91 7.49
N ALA A 29 -11.67 1.45 7.46
CA ALA A 29 -12.00 2.72 8.11
C ALA A 29 -11.77 2.67 9.63
N LYS A 30 -12.14 1.55 10.27
CA LYS A 30 -11.96 1.35 11.71
C LYS A 30 -10.49 1.38 12.10
N ALA A 31 -9.65 0.69 11.34
CA ALA A 31 -8.27 0.56 11.72
C ALA A 31 -7.40 1.74 11.28
N ARG A 32 -7.76 2.44 10.19
CA ARG A 32 -7.25 3.80 9.94
C ARG A 32 -7.53 4.73 11.11
N ARG A 33 -8.75 4.69 11.68
CA ARG A 33 -9.11 5.52 12.84
C ARG A 33 -8.34 5.11 14.10
N ASN A 34 -7.98 3.83 14.25
CA ASN A 34 -7.14 3.36 15.35
C ASN A 34 -5.69 3.87 15.21
N GLN A 35 -5.14 3.87 14.00
CA GLN A 35 -3.80 4.44 13.71
C GLN A 35 -3.73 5.97 13.89
N GLN A 36 -4.84 6.69 13.67
CA GLN A 36 -4.89 8.13 13.95
C GLN A 36 -4.88 8.46 15.45
N ASN A 37 -5.22 7.50 16.32
CA ASN A 37 -5.12 7.66 17.78
C ASN A 37 -3.72 7.33 18.32
N THR A 38 -2.83 6.79 17.47
CA THR A 38 -1.42 6.49 17.74
C THR A 38 -0.48 7.40 16.94
N ALA A 39 -0.96 8.57 16.51
CA ALA A 39 -0.15 9.60 15.84
C ALA A 39 0.67 10.47 16.80
N SER A 40 1.02 9.92 17.96
CA SER A 40 2.30 10.16 18.63
C SER A 40 2.97 8.79 18.69
N ASP A 41 3.89 8.55 17.76
CA ASP A 41 4.68 7.34 17.53
C ASP A 41 4.09 6.21 16.64
N SER A 42 4.50 6.32 15.36
CA SER A 42 5.00 5.26 14.47
C SER A 42 4.16 3.98 14.16
N VAL A 43 3.76 3.91 12.88
CA VAL A 43 3.80 2.76 11.94
C VAL A 43 2.80 1.60 12.13
N ILE A 44 1.78 1.62 11.25
CA ILE A 44 1.16 0.52 10.49
C ILE A 44 0.98 -0.80 11.25
N GLU A 45 -0.24 -1.02 11.73
CA GLU A 45 -0.76 -2.37 11.92
C GLU A 45 -2.19 -2.43 11.37
N LEU A 46 -2.38 -3.29 10.37
CA LEU A 46 -3.66 -3.73 9.88
C LEU A 46 -3.55 -5.13 9.31
N THR A 47 -3.59 -6.09 10.23
CA THR A 47 -3.69 -7.52 9.98
C THR A 47 -5.17 -7.85 9.69
N VAL A 48 -5.46 -8.33 8.49
CA VAL A 48 -6.64 -9.18 8.27
C VAL A 48 -6.17 -10.61 8.52
N GLU A 49 -6.50 -11.14 9.69
CA GLU A 49 -6.44 -12.58 9.94
C GLU A 49 -7.82 -13.16 9.64
N SER A 50 -7.87 -14.08 8.68
CA SER A 50 -8.51 -15.38 8.85
C SER A 50 -8.26 -16.28 7.64
N ARG A 51 -7.11 -16.95 7.64
CA ARG A 51 -7.08 -18.42 7.59
C ARG A 51 -5.70 -18.92 7.96
N GLU A 52 -5.71 -19.69 9.04
CA GLU A 52 -4.60 -20.35 9.71
C GLU A 52 -3.85 -21.25 8.72
N GLN A 53 -2.77 -20.74 8.14
CA GLN A 53 -1.67 -21.55 7.63
C GLN A 53 -0.44 -20.65 7.50
N GLN A 54 0.45 -20.81 8.47
CA GLN A 54 1.83 -20.35 8.50
C GLN A 54 2.39 -19.93 7.14
N LEU A 55 2.53 -18.63 6.90
CA LEU A 55 3.57 -18.02 6.07
C LEU A 55 3.53 -16.54 6.44
N GLN A 56 4.43 -16.13 7.33
CA GLN A 56 4.72 -14.73 7.58
C GLN A 56 4.83 -14.00 6.23
N PRO A 57 4.33 -12.76 6.06
CA PRO A 57 4.84 -11.92 4.99
C PRO A 57 6.27 -11.50 5.41
N LYS A 58 7.20 -12.47 5.43
CA LYS A 58 8.64 -12.26 5.53
C LYS A 58 9.18 -11.86 4.16
N SER A 59 8.37 -11.20 3.34
CA SER A 59 8.84 -10.49 2.17
C SER A 59 9.07 -9.06 2.64
N LYS A 60 10.33 -8.65 2.64
CA LYS A 60 10.71 -7.26 2.86
C LYS A 60 9.85 -6.35 1.97
N PRO A 61 9.38 -5.19 2.47
CA PRO A 61 8.69 -4.23 1.62
C PRO A 61 9.57 -3.85 0.43
N ILE A 62 8.95 -3.49 -0.70
CA ILE A 62 9.65 -3.16 -1.96
C ILE A 62 10.80 -2.16 -1.74
N TRP A 63 10.60 -1.16 -0.87
CA TRP A 63 11.61 -0.16 -0.51
C TRP A 63 12.83 -0.73 0.23
N GLU A 64 12.65 -1.75 1.06
CA GLU A 64 13.75 -2.41 1.77
C GLU A 64 14.56 -3.28 0.79
N ILE A 65 13.91 -3.89 -0.20
CA ILE A 65 14.59 -4.60 -1.31
C ILE A 65 15.48 -3.62 -2.10
N PHE A 66 14.97 -2.44 -2.43
CA PHE A 66 15.76 -1.39 -3.10
C PHE A 66 16.92 -0.91 -2.21
N SER A 67 16.70 -0.78 -0.91
CA SER A 67 17.73 -0.33 0.03
C SER A 67 18.88 -1.32 0.13
N ASP A 68 18.57 -2.61 0.28
CA ASP A 68 19.56 -3.70 0.28
C ASP A 68 20.37 -3.68 -1.03
N PHE A 69 19.70 -3.57 -2.16
CA PHE A 69 20.34 -3.50 -3.47
C PHE A 69 21.26 -2.29 -3.62
N THR A 70 20.85 -1.10 -3.15
CA THR A 70 21.69 0.10 -3.21
C THR A 70 22.91 0.03 -2.30
N ASN A 71 22.83 -0.70 -1.18
CA ASN A 71 23.95 -0.88 -0.25
C ASN A 71 25.02 -1.84 -0.80
N GLU A 72 24.64 -2.74 -1.72
CA GLU A 72 25.55 -3.69 -2.38
C GLU A 72 26.26 -3.10 -3.61
N LEU A 73 25.84 -1.92 -4.09
CA LEU A 73 26.39 -1.27 -5.28
C LEU A 73 27.60 -0.39 -4.94
N PRO A 74 28.65 -0.38 -5.79
CA PRO A 74 29.78 0.54 -5.64
C PRO A 74 29.39 1.98 -5.99
N GLU A 75 30.03 2.96 -5.33
CA GLU A 75 29.73 4.40 -5.51
C GLU A 75 29.88 4.88 -6.97
N GLU A 76 30.74 4.24 -7.75
CA GLU A 76 30.91 4.53 -9.18
C GLU A 76 29.65 4.24 -10.00
N VAL A 77 28.85 3.24 -9.62
CA VAL A 77 27.58 2.93 -10.29
C VAL A 77 26.47 3.87 -9.80
N ILE A 78 26.49 4.22 -8.52
CA ILE A 78 25.53 5.16 -7.92
C ILE A 78 25.66 6.55 -8.57
N THR A 79 26.88 6.99 -8.84
CA THR A 79 27.15 8.28 -9.52
C THR A 79 26.76 8.29 -11.00
N GLN A 80 26.60 7.11 -11.62
CA GLN A 80 26.10 6.97 -12.99
C GLN A 80 24.57 6.93 -13.06
N LEU A 81 23.87 6.87 -11.93
CA LEU A 81 22.41 6.84 -11.93
C LEU A 81 21.82 8.18 -12.41
N PRO A 82 20.74 8.13 -13.20
CA PRO A 82 20.03 9.33 -13.60
C PRO A 82 19.45 10.11 -12.41
N THR A 83 19.70 11.42 -12.36
CA THR A 83 19.11 12.33 -11.36
C THR A 83 17.71 12.82 -11.77
N ASP A 84 17.25 12.46 -12.97
CA ASP A 84 15.93 12.86 -13.50
C ASP A 84 14.76 12.04 -12.92
N GLY A 85 15.03 11.07 -12.06
CA GLY A 85 14.04 10.29 -11.33
C GLY A 85 13.10 9.53 -12.28
N ALA A 86 11.80 9.82 -12.19
CA ALA A 86 10.77 9.18 -12.99
C ALA A 86 10.43 9.95 -14.30
N VAL A 87 11.08 11.09 -14.57
CA VAL A 87 10.72 11.95 -15.71
C VAL A 87 11.02 11.26 -17.05
N GLN A 88 12.08 10.45 -17.12
CA GLN A 88 12.55 9.82 -18.35
C GLN A 88 12.27 8.30 -18.39
N ILE A 89 11.23 7.80 -17.72
CA ILE A 89 10.90 6.36 -17.70
C ILE A 89 10.83 5.77 -19.11
N ASP A 90 10.21 6.48 -20.05
CA ASP A 90 10.07 6.05 -21.44
C ASP A 90 11.42 5.89 -22.17
N HIS A 91 12.41 6.73 -21.82
CA HIS A 91 13.77 6.61 -22.32
C HIS A 91 14.47 5.37 -21.75
N TYR A 92 14.33 5.11 -20.45
CA TYR A 92 14.98 3.98 -19.79
C TYR A 92 14.35 2.62 -20.14
N ILE A 93 13.04 2.58 -20.37
CA ILE A 93 12.33 1.34 -20.71
C ILE A 93 12.33 1.06 -22.21
N TYR A 94 12.14 2.09 -23.04
CA TYR A 94 11.92 1.92 -24.49
C TYR A 94 13.01 2.53 -25.37
N GLY A 95 14.04 3.17 -24.81
CA GLY A 95 15.11 3.81 -25.58
C GLY A 95 14.65 5.04 -26.37
N LYS A 96 13.50 5.63 -26.01
CA LYS A 96 13.00 6.87 -26.64
C LYS A 96 13.96 8.03 -26.38
N PRO A 97 14.00 9.07 -27.24
CA PRO A 97 14.80 10.26 -26.97
C PRO A 97 14.38 10.90 -25.64
N LYS A 98 15.34 11.47 -24.89
CA LYS A 98 15.05 12.16 -23.63
C LYS A 98 14.12 13.35 -23.89
N GLN A 99 13.12 13.50 -23.03
CA GLN A 99 12.21 14.64 -23.06
C GLN A 99 12.88 15.83 -22.39
N GLU A 100 13.12 16.92 -23.11
CA GLU A 100 13.54 18.18 -22.49
C GLU A 100 12.34 18.78 -21.74
N SER A 101 12.54 19.22 -20.50
CA SER A 101 11.52 19.89 -19.69
C SER A 101 11.58 21.40 -19.83
#